data_AF-A0A1Y3QRE5-F1
#
_entry.id   AF-A0A1Y3QRE5-F1
#
_cell.length_a   1.000
_cell.length_b   1.000
_cell.length_c   1.000
_cell.angle_alpha   90.00
_cell.angle_beta   90.00
_cell.angle_gamma   90.00
#
_symmetry.space_group_name_H-M   'P 1'
#
loop_
_entity.id
_entity.type
_entity.pdbx_description
1 polymer ?
#
loop_
_entity_poly.entity_id
_entity_poly.type
_entity_poly.pdbx_seq_one_letter_code
_entity_poly.pdbx_strand_id
1 'polypeptide(L)'
;MAVWGCSDDKTGGTVPPDPGPEPEVPTLATSLAFGVPSVEFPSGGKTVDVAVVAEGGEWAVAETPDWLAVTPGEGKVTLAADDNRRGTLRSGKLRITGAENVEASLDVSQGNGALILRLEVEAPATVAAIPLHGQVSCTIDWGDGAVESIDAKIDGLGIGHPSHEYAAAGTYRVSVSGTVPSLSSIKLTDDQALRLKAVEAWGATGLEKMQYAFYRCAALESIPSPGPEAPFARVTTFSKAFDSCDALREIPADLFAGCTELTDLSSCFNDCDALKSIPEHLLDDCTGVEKLSSIFAYCRGLESVPGRLFAACSKVTDLGYLFTACESLRTIPADLFAGCSAATTFMQCFSGCEALGAIPAGLFDDCTQVEVFQSVFMDCVALKSIPEGLFDKHPNAVKFNFTFADCTGIESVPVSLFDNCRKATAFTQTFRACSAWQGESPYTLVDGTKVHLYERSKYPDAFEKAPSSSTNGTFRACTGLADYEKMAADYPKWVK
;
A
#
# COMPACT_ATOMS: atom_id res chain seq x y z
N MET A 1 50.66 -79.18 -61.46
CA MET A 1 51.18 -78.53 -60.24
C MET A 1 50.43 -77.22 -60.08
N ALA A 2 49.62 -76.91 -59.08
CA ALA A 2 49.08 -77.57 -57.89
C ALA A 2 47.64 -77.00 -57.73
N VAL A 3 46.56 -77.76 -57.87
CA VAL A 3 45.70 -78.37 -56.81
C VAL A 3 45.64 -77.50 -55.54
N TRP A 4 44.51 -76.91 -55.16
CA TRP A 4 43.35 -77.42 -54.39
C TRP A 4 42.32 -76.27 -54.32
N GLY A 5 41.00 -76.40 -54.20
CA GLY A 5 40.09 -77.52 -53.96
C GLY A 5 38.67 -76.93 -53.81
N CYS A 6 37.67 -77.70 -54.22
CA CYS A 6 36.25 -77.34 -54.31
C CYS A 6 35.59 -77.06 -52.95
N SER A 7 34.52 -76.25 -52.96
CA SER A 7 33.27 -76.65 -52.33
C SER A 7 32.08 -75.98 -53.01
N ASP A 8 31.15 -76.80 -53.45
CA ASP A 8 29.80 -76.43 -53.89
C ASP A 8 28.99 -75.87 -52.71
N ASP A 9 28.02 -74.99 -52.99
CA ASP A 9 26.59 -75.39 -53.09
C ASP A 9 25.61 -74.31 -52.57
N LYS A 10 24.48 -74.21 -53.29
CA LYS A 10 23.15 -73.65 -52.89
C LYS A 10 22.95 -72.12 -52.81
N THR A 11 22.43 -71.58 -53.92
CA THR A 11 21.68 -70.32 -53.96
C THR A 11 20.29 -70.50 -53.34
N GLY A 12 20.15 -70.24 -52.05
CA GLY A 12 18.87 -69.96 -51.38
C GLY A 12 18.66 -68.45 -51.33
N GLY A 13 17.63 -67.93 -52.02
CA GLY A 13 17.28 -66.51 -51.98
C GLY A 13 16.79 -66.11 -50.58
N THR A 14 17.56 -65.26 -49.90
CA THR A 14 17.16 -64.60 -48.67
C THR A 14 16.54 -63.24 -49.01
N VAL A 15 15.26 -63.07 -48.69
CA VAL A 15 14.60 -61.76 -48.60
C VAL A 15 15.36 -60.93 -47.55
N PRO A 16 15.73 -59.66 -47.82
CA PRO A 16 16.39 -58.84 -46.82
C PRO A 16 15.46 -58.63 -45.61
N PRO A 17 16.00 -58.57 -44.38
CA PRO A 17 15.19 -58.33 -43.18
C PRO A 17 14.48 -56.98 -43.29
N ASP A 18 13.23 -56.95 -42.83
CA ASP A 18 12.41 -55.76 -42.64
C ASP A 18 13.23 -54.69 -41.90
N PRO A 19 13.44 -53.47 -42.45
CA PRO A 19 14.06 -52.41 -41.68
C PRO A 19 13.18 -52.18 -40.45
N GLY A 20 13.77 -52.35 -39.26
CA GLY A 20 13.07 -52.07 -38.00
C GLY A 20 12.44 -50.67 -38.02
N PRO A 21 11.44 -50.41 -37.16
CA PRO A 21 10.71 -49.14 -37.17
C PRO A 21 11.69 -47.97 -37.21
N GLU A 22 11.48 -47.05 -38.16
CA GLU A 22 12.24 -45.80 -38.23
C GLU A 22 12.19 -45.12 -36.85
N PRO A 23 13.32 -44.60 -36.34
CA PRO A 23 13.29 -43.84 -35.09
C PRO A 23 12.29 -42.69 -35.25
N GLU A 24 11.29 -42.63 -34.37
CA GLU A 24 10.34 -41.52 -34.33
C GLU A 24 11.13 -40.21 -34.20
N VAL A 25 10.99 -39.33 -35.19
CA VAL A 25 11.59 -38.00 -35.13
C VAL A 25 10.87 -37.25 -34.01
N PRO A 26 11.59 -36.77 -32.96
CA PRO A 26 10.94 -36.01 -31.91
C PRO A 26 10.23 -34.80 -32.52
N THR A 27 8.92 -34.71 -32.30
CA THR A 27 8.17 -33.54 -32.72
C THR A 27 8.61 -32.36 -31.87
N LEU A 28 8.86 -31.21 -32.49
CA LEU A 28 9.25 -29.98 -31.79
C LEU A 28 8.01 -29.18 -31.40
N ALA A 29 8.12 -28.43 -30.31
CA ALA A 29 7.04 -27.61 -29.80
C ALA A 29 6.60 -26.54 -30.81
N THR A 30 5.31 -26.51 -31.14
CA THR A 30 4.69 -25.55 -32.07
C THR A 30 4.22 -24.27 -31.37
N SER A 31 4.24 -24.25 -30.04
CA SER A 31 3.97 -23.09 -29.19
C SER A 31 4.85 -23.17 -27.94
N LEU A 32 5.38 -22.03 -27.48
CA LEU A 32 6.20 -21.93 -26.28
C LEU A 32 5.87 -20.66 -25.49
N ALA A 33 5.77 -20.81 -24.17
CA ALA A 33 5.70 -19.71 -23.23
C ALA A 33 6.32 -20.10 -21.88
N PHE A 34 6.89 -19.13 -21.18
CA PHE A 34 7.19 -19.27 -19.76
C PHE A 34 5.94 -18.96 -18.94
N GLY A 35 5.77 -19.63 -17.80
CA GLY A 35 4.67 -19.37 -16.87
C GLY A 35 4.73 -18.01 -16.18
N VAL A 36 5.86 -17.30 -16.29
CA VAL A 36 6.09 -15.95 -15.76
C VAL A 36 6.84 -15.10 -16.79
N PRO A 37 6.68 -13.76 -16.78
CA PRO A 37 7.37 -12.87 -17.71
C PRO A 37 8.83 -12.57 -17.31
N SER A 38 9.16 -12.69 -16.01
CA SER A 38 10.50 -12.43 -15.49
C SER A 38 10.79 -13.17 -14.18
N VAL A 39 12.07 -13.28 -13.82
CA VAL A 39 12.54 -13.78 -12.52
C VAL A 39 13.64 -12.86 -11.96
N GLU A 40 13.41 -12.33 -10.76
CA GLU A 40 14.42 -11.59 -10.00
C GLU A 40 14.98 -12.48 -8.88
N PHE A 41 16.29 -12.67 -8.86
CA PHE A 41 16.99 -13.49 -7.86
C PHE A 41 17.47 -12.63 -6.68
N PRO A 42 17.39 -13.16 -5.43
CA PRO A 42 18.06 -12.52 -4.31
C PRO A 42 19.58 -12.56 -4.51
N SER A 43 20.26 -11.56 -3.97
CA SER A 43 21.71 -11.43 -4.00
C SER A 43 22.42 -12.57 -3.28
N GLY A 44 21.78 -13.24 -2.31
CA GLY A 44 22.30 -14.46 -1.68
C GLY A 44 22.31 -15.69 -2.60
N GLY A 45 21.72 -15.60 -3.80
CA GLY A 45 21.51 -16.72 -4.71
C GLY A 45 20.27 -17.54 -4.33
N LYS A 46 19.64 -18.17 -5.33
CA LYS A 46 18.48 -19.05 -5.15
C LYS A 46 18.29 -19.96 -6.36
N THR A 47 17.70 -21.12 -6.13
CA THR A 47 17.16 -21.98 -7.19
C THR A 47 15.65 -21.79 -7.31
N VAL A 48 15.17 -21.59 -8.54
CA VAL A 48 13.77 -21.32 -8.88
C VAL A 48 13.34 -22.23 -10.03
N ASP A 49 12.21 -22.91 -9.87
CA ASP A 49 11.56 -23.63 -10.97
C ASP A 49 10.60 -22.69 -11.70
N VAL A 50 10.74 -22.59 -13.02
CA VAL A 50 9.85 -21.81 -13.89
C VAL A 50 9.13 -22.76 -14.84
N ALA A 51 7.81 -22.75 -14.82
CA ALA A 51 7.01 -23.56 -15.73
C ALA A 51 7.26 -23.15 -17.19
N VAL A 52 7.31 -24.15 -18.07
CA VAL A 52 7.34 -23.99 -19.53
C VAL A 52 6.09 -24.62 -20.08
N VAL A 53 5.27 -23.81 -20.75
CA VAL A 53 4.08 -24.25 -21.45
C VAL A 53 4.48 -24.50 -22.90
N ALA A 54 4.42 -25.76 -23.33
CA ALA A 54 4.76 -26.19 -24.68
C ALA A 54 3.63 -27.04 -25.27
N GLU A 55 3.29 -26.79 -26.54
CA GLU A 55 2.38 -27.65 -27.31
C GLU A 55 3.15 -28.33 -28.44
N GLY A 56 2.82 -29.58 -28.77
CA GLY A 56 3.31 -30.23 -30.00
C GLY A 56 4.68 -30.91 -29.91
N GLY A 57 5.41 -30.82 -28.77
CA GLY A 57 6.58 -31.67 -28.52
C GLY A 57 7.73 -31.02 -27.74
N GLU A 58 8.96 -31.41 -28.07
CA GLU A 58 10.19 -31.04 -27.34
C GLU A 58 10.62 -29.58 -27.61
N TRP A 59 11.35 -29.01 -26.67
CA TRP A 59 11.94 -27.68 -26.75
C TRP A 59 13.36 -27.70 -26.18
N ALA A 60 14.16 -26.70 -26.55
CA ALA A 60 15.55 -26.58 -26.12
C ALA A 60 15.88 -25.17 -25.63
N VAL A 61 16.82 -25.08 -24.69
CA VAL A 61 17.41 -23.81 -24.27
C VAL A 61 18.39 -23.33 -25.35
N ALA A 62 18.17 -22.12 -25.86
CA ALA A 62 18.95 -21.53 -26.94
C ALA A 62 19.94 -20.46 -26.44
N GLU A 63 19.58 -19.71 -25.41
CA GLU A 63 20.38 -18.60 -24.90
C GLU A 63 20.25 -18.53 -23.37
N THR A 64 21.38 -18.43 -22.67
CA THR A 64 21.43 -18.30 -21.21
C THR A 64 22.41 -17.19 -20.83
N PRO A 65 22.09 -16.34 -19.85
CA PRO A 65 23.08 -15.44 -19.26
C PRO A 65 24.21 -16.24 -18.62
N ASP A 66 25.43 -15.73 -18.69
CA ASP A 66 26.66 -16.37 -18.19
C ASP A 66 26.66 -16.61 -16.67
N TRP A 67 25.91 -15.80 -15.93
CA TRP A 67 25.77 -15.88 -14.48
C TRP A 67 24.66 -16.83 -13.99
N LEU A 68 23.87 -17.40 -14.91
CA LEU A 68 22.69 -18.19 -14.57
C LEU A 68 22.83 -19.65 -15.01
N ALA A 69 22.78 -20.58 -14.06
CA ALA A 69 22.70 -22.00 -14.36
C ALA A 69 21.26 -22.39 -14.72
N VAL A 70 21.07 -23.07 -15.85
CA VAL A 70 19.76 -23.48 -16.37
C VAL A 70 19.73 -24.98 -16.59
N THR A 71 18.80 -25.66 -15.92
CA THR A 71 18.58 -27.11 -16.06
C THR A 71 17.17 -27.37 -16.61
N PRO A 72 17.02 -27.76 -17.88
CA PRO A 72 15.72 -28.16 -18.44
C PRO A 72 15.14 -29.36 -17.70
N GLY A 73 13.82 -29.36 -17.50
CA GLY A 73 13.07 -30.48 -16.94
C GLY A 73 11.72 -30.63 -17.64
N GLU A 74 10.96 -31.67 -17.26
CA GLU A 74 9.63 -31.89 -17.84
C GLU A 74 8.68 -30.74 -17.50
N GLY A 75 8.24 -30.00 -18.52
CA GLY A 75 7.33 -28.86 -18.38
C GLY A 75 7.91 -27.66 -17.62
N LYS A 76 9.24 -27.56 -17.44
CA LYS A 76 9.87 -26.48 -16.68
C LYS A 76 11.34 -26.26 -17.01
N VAL A 77 11.87 -25.12 -16.58
CA VAL A 77 13.31 -24.87 -16.42
C VAL A 77 13.61 -24.62 -14.94
N THR A 78 14.64 -25.27 -14.41
CA THR A 78 15.19 -24.96 -13.10
C THR A 78 16.34 -23.98 -13.28
N LEU A 79 16.21 -22.78 -12.71
CA LEU A 79 17.18 -21.71 -12.78
C LEU A 79 17.90 -21.59 -11.44
N ALA A 80 19.22 -21.48 -11.44
CA ALA A 80 20.01 -21.26 -10.23
C ALA A 80 20.99 -20.10 -10.43
N ALA A 81 20.89 -19.11 -9.55
CA ALA A 81 21.84 -18.01 -9.45
C ALA A 81 22.67 -18.20 -8.18
N ASP A 82 23.99 -18.04 -8.31
CA ASP A 82 24.93 -18.03 -7.20
C ASP A 82 24.89 -16.71 -6.43
N ASP A 83 25.59 -16.65 -5.30
CA ASP A 83 25.76 -15.43 -4.52
C ASP A 83 26.35 -14.27 -5.36
N ASN A 84 25.75 -13.09 -5.22
CA ASN A 84 26.13 -11.84 -5.88
C ASN A 84 26.26 -10.67 -4.89
N ARG A 85 26.33 -10.91 -3.57
CA ARG A 85 26.41 -9.83 -2.55
C ARG A 85 27.67 -8.96 -2.66
N ARG A 86 28.66 -9.40 -3.44
CA ARG A 86 29.91 -8.67 -3.71
C ARG A 86 30.12 -8.33 -5.19
N GLY A 87 29.12 -8.60 -6.03
CA GLY A 87 29.21 -8.35 -7.47
C GLY A 87 28.48 -7.09 -7.90
N THR A 88 28.39 -6.91 -9.21
CA THR A 88 27.58 -5.88 -9.86
C THR A 88 26.15 -6.37 -10.07
N LEU A 89 25.23 -5.45 -10.35
CA LEU A 89 23.90 -5.83 -10.82
C LEU A 89 24.01 -6.70 -12.07
N ARG A 90 23.24 -7.79 -12.12
CA ARG A 90 23.21 -8.72 -13.25
C ARG A 90 21.82 -8.69 -13.89
N SER A 91 21.78 -8.71 -15.21
CA SER A 91 20.54 -8.88 -15.97
C SER A 91 20.82 -9.65 -17.26
N GLY A 92 19.80 -10.28 -17.84
CA GLY A 92 19.90 -11.00 -19.09
C GLY A 92 18.57 -11.59 -19.54
N LYS A 93 18.59 -12.29 -20.67
CA LYS A 93 17.43 -13.04 -21.18
C LYS A 93 17.77 -14.52 -21.28
N LEU A 94 16.87 -15.37 -20.79
CA LEU A 94 16.85 -16.79 -21.10
C LEU A 94 15.94 -17.02 -22.31
N ARG A 95 16.42 -17.70 -23.35
CA ARG A 95 15.64 -18.04 -24.54
C ARG A 95 15.47 -19.54 -24.68
N ILE A 96 14.24 -19.98 -24.96
CA ILE A 96 13.93 -21.35 -25.38
C ILE A 96 13.37 -21.36 -26.80
N THR A 97 13.58 -22.47 -27.50
CA THR A 97 13.20 -22.65 -28.92
C THR A 97 12.49 -23.99 -29.13
N GLY A 98 11.55 -24.00 -30.07
CA GLY A 98 10.78 -25.16 -30.49
C GLY A 98 10.93 -25.38 -32.00
N ALA A 99 9.81 -25.60 -32.69
CA ALA A 99 9.73 -25.68 -34.14
C ALA A 99 10.17 -24.36 -34.81
N GLU A 100 10.29 -24.38 -36.14
CA GLU A 100 10.78 -23.22 -36.92
C GLU A 100 10.01 -21.93 -36.58
N ASN A 101 10.75 -20.88 -36.19
CA ASN A 101 10.22 -19.58 -35.75
C ASN A 101 9.41 -19.59 -34.43
N VAL A 102 9.48 -20.66 -33.62
CA VAL A 102 8.86 -20.73 -32.29
C VAL A 102 9.93 -20.50 -31.22
N GLU A 103 9.85 -19.38 -30.51
CA GLU A 103 10.72 -19.05 -29.39
C GLU A 103 9.96 -18.35 -28.26
N ALA A 104 10.48 -18.47 -27.04
CA ALA A 104 10.04 -17.69 -25.90
C ALA A 104 11.25 -17.14 -25.16
N SER A 105 11.09 -15.96 -24.56
CA SER A 105 12.12 -15.29 -23.76
C SER A 105 11.63 -15.02 -22.35
N LEU A 106 12.53 -15.12 -21.38
CA LEU A 106 12.32 -14.81 -19.97
C LEU A 106 13.38 -13.79 -19.52
N ASP A 107 12.94 -12.66 -18.99
CA ASP A 107 13.85 -11.67 -18.41
C ASP A 107 14.31 -12.13 -17.03
N VAL A 108 15.62 -12.08 -16.77
CA VAL A 108 16.21 -12.51 -15.51
C VAL A 108 17.17 -11.46 -14.96
N SER A 109 17.14 -11.22 -13.65
CA SER A 109 18.01 -10.24 -12.99
C SER A 109 18.43 -10.69 -11.59
N GLN A 110 19.55 -10.15 -11.10
CA GLN A 110 20.03 -10.39 -9.74
C GLN A 110 20.70 -9.12 -9.20
N GLY A 111 20.20 -8.65 -8.05
CA GLY A 111 20.80 -7.55 -7.30
C GLY A 111 22.09 -7.96 -6.58
N ASN A 112 22.77 -6.99 -5.96
CA ASN A 112 23.92 -7.23 -5.08
C ASN A 112 23.60 -6.99 -3.59
N GLY A 113 22.31 -6.85 -3.25
CA GLY A 113 21.84 -6.62 -1.89
C GLY A 113 22.07 -5.19 -1.39
N ALA A 114 22.49 -4.25 -2.26
CA ALA A 114 22.64 -2.86 -1.88
C ALA A 114 21.29 -2.12 -1.84
N LEU A 115 21.16 -1.20 -0.89
CA LEU A 115 20.18 -0.12 -0.95
C LEU A 115 20.66 0.86 -2.02
N ILE A 116 19.79 1.21 -2.97
CA ILE A 116 20.11 2.12 -4.05
C ILE A 116 19.19 3.35 -3.96
N LEU A 117 19.81 4.52 -3.84
CA LEU A 117 19.13 5.81 -3.80
C LEU A 117 19.54 6.65 -5.02
N ARG A 118 18.58 7.31 -5.65
CA ARG A 118 18.85 8.30 -6.69
C ARG A 118 18.85 9.70 -6.09
N LEU A 119 19.97 10.39 -6.25
CA LEU A 119 20.13 11.79 -5.89
C LEU A 119 20.19 12.66 -7.14
N GLU A 120 19.69 13.88 -7.03
CA GLU A 120 19.92 14.94 -8.01
C GLU A 120 20.67 16.10 -7.36
N VAL A 121 21.72 16.54 -8.03
CA VAL A 121 22.55 17.66 -7.61
C VAL A 121 22.45 18.75 -8.66
N GLU A 122 21.92 19.90 -8.27
CA GLU A 122 21.58 21.00 -9.20
C GLU A 122 22.79 21.85 -9.60
N ALA A 123 23.86 21.84 -8.79
CA ALA A 123 25.05 22.66 -9.01
C ALA A 123 26.34 21.97 -8.53
N PRO A 124 27.51 22.30 -9.11
CA PRO A 124 28.82 21.89 -8.58
C PRO A 124 29.03 22.26 -7.10
N ALA A 125 29.91 21.53 -6.41
CA ALA A 125 30.27 21.73 -5.00
C ALA A 125 29.05 21.70 -4.05
N THR A 126 28.08 20.85 -4.37
CA THR A 126 26.87 20.67 -3.57
C THR A 126 27.01 19.45 -2.67
N VAL A 127 26.71 19.63 -1.38
CA VAL A 127 26.65 18.54 -0.42
C VAL A 127 25.27 17.86 -0.48
N ALA A 128 25.26 16.55 -0.69
CA ALA A 128 24.08 15.72 -0.46
C ALA A 128 24.31 14.80 0.75
N ALA A 129 23.23 14.31 1.34
CA ALA A 129 23.27 13.37 2.45
C ALA A 129 22.19 12.30 2.29
N ILE A 130 22.44 11.11 2.84
CA ILE A 130 21.53 9.96 2.75
C ILE A 130 20.99 9.56 4.14
N PRO A 131 19.73 9.09 4.25
CA PRO A 131 19.03 8.98 5.52
C PRO A 131 19.38 7.69 6.30
N LEU A 132 20.66 7.32 6.40
CA LEU A 132 21.07 6.17 7.22
C LEU A 132 20.94 6.49 8.71
N HIS A 133 20.49 5.53 9.52
CA HIS A 133 20.26 5.71 10.95
C HIS A 133 20.51 4.41 11.76
N GLY A 134 20.91 4.57 13.03
CA GLY A 134 21.23 3.48 13.94
C GLY A 134 22.69 3.04 13.87
N GLN A 135 22.99 1.84 14.37
CA GLN A 135 24.33 1.26 14.29
C GLN A 135 24.55 0.71 12.88
N VAL A 136 25.27 1.46 12.05
CA VAL A 136 25.57 1.07 10.66
C VAL A 136 26.96 0.46 10.58
N SER A 137 27.12 -0.52 9.69
CA SER A 137 28.41 -1.09 9.29
C SER A 137 28.32 -1.36 7.80
N CYS A 138 28.68 -0.36 6.99
CA CYS A 138 28.37 -0.34 5.57
C CYS A 138 29.46 0.33 4.73
N THR A 139 29.42 0.08 3.42
CA THR A 139 30.19 0.77 2.39
C THR A 139 29.22 1.53 1.50
N ILE A 140 29.52 2.81 1.27
CA ILE A 140 28.74 3.72 0.43
C ILE A 140 29.57 4.03 -0.81
N ASP A 141 29.03 3.71 -1.98
CA ASP A 141 29.49 4.22 -3.27
C ASP A 141 28.58 5.38 -3.67
N TRP A 142 29.15 6.57 -3.78
CA TRP A 142 28.42 7.81 -4.07
C TRP A 142 28.04 7.97 -5.54
N GLY A 143 28.46 7.04 -6.41
CA GLY A 143 28.10 7.05 -7.83
C GLY A 143 28.88 8.03 -8.69
N ASP A 144 29.85 8.74 -8.12
CA ASP A 144 30.84 9.58 -8.83
C ASP A 144 32.26 8.98 -8.79
N GLY A 145 32.38 7.74 -8.31
CA GLY A 145 33.64 7.02 -8.10
C GLY A 145 34.21 7.16 -6.68
N ALA A 146 33.65 8.03 -5.83
CA ALA A 146 34.01 8.07 -4.42
C ALA A 146 33.32 6.94 -3.64
N VAL A 147 34.11 6.24 -2.83
CA VAL A 147 33.65 5.15 -1.96
C VAL A 147 34.13 5.40 -0.54
N GLU A 148 33.26 5.24 0.43
CA GLU A 148 33.60 5.31 1.86
C GLU A 148 33.06 4.11 2.64
N SER A 149 33.65 3.83 3.79
CA SER A 149 33.17 2.79 4.72
C SER A 149 32.90 3.41 6.08
N ILE A 150 31.76 3.04 6.67
CA ILE A 150 31.27 3.57 7.93
C ILE A 150 30.96 2.40 8.86
N ASP A 151 31.54 2.42 10.05
CA ASP A 151 31.16 1.57 11.18
C ASP A 151 30.93 2.46 12.40
N ALA A 152 29.68 2.90 12.57
CA ALA A 152 29.34 3.97 13.50
C ALA A 152 27.86 3.97 13.88
N LYS A 153 27.53 4.64 14.98
CA LYS A 153 26.16 4.95 15.35
C LYS A 153 25.74 6.29 14.75
N ILE A 154 24.88 6.27 13.75
CA ILE A 154 24.28 7.46 13.13
C ILE A 154 22.98 7.80 13.86
N ASP A 155 22.92 8.96 14.52
CA ASP A 155 21.72 9.42 15.24
C ASP A 155 21.42 10.92 15.02
N GLY A 156 22.23 11.60 14.20
CA GLY A 156 22.07 13.02 13.89
C GLY A 156 22.28 13.97 15.07
N LEU A 157 22.76 13.44 16.21
CA LEU A 157 23.14 14.21 17.40
C LEU A 157 24.64 14.10 17.66
N GLY A 158 25.16 12.87 17.65
CA GLY A 158 26.60 12.60 17.78
C GLY A 158 27.27 12.54 16.42
N ILE A 159 26.77 11.64 15.55
CA ILE A 159 27.24 11.51 14.17
C ILE A 159 26.07 11.82 13.24
N GLY A 160 26.30 12.80 12.37
CA GLY A 160 25.34 13.23 11.35
C GLY A 160 25.10 12.15 10.30
N HIS A 161 24.09 12.37 9.46
CA HIS A 161 23.88 11.54 8.29
C HIS A 161 25.12 11.56 7.38
N PRO A 162 25.52 10.42 6.78
CA PRO A 162 26.59 10.38 5.79
C PRO A 162 26.32 11.40 4.68
N SER A 163 27.34 12.15 4.31
CA SER A 163 27.24 13.25 3.35
C SER A 163 28.45 13.31 2.43
N HIS A 164 28.23 13.72 1.20
CA HIS A 164 29.26 13.84 0.17
C HIS A 164 29.07 15.10 -0.67
N GLU A 165 30.19 15.74 -1.02
CA GLU A 165 30.20 16.91 -1.90
C GLU A 165 30.46 16.47 -3.34
N TYR A 166 29.50 16.74 -4.21
CA TYR A 166 29.62 16.43 -5.63
C TYR A 166 30.27 17.58 -6.39
N ALA A 167 31.35 17.28 -7.12
CA ALA A 167 32.09 18.27 -7.89
C ALA A 167 31.34 18.81 -9.12
N ALA A 168 30.28 18.12 -9.57
CA ALA A 168 29.48 18.52 -10.72
C ALA A 168 27.98 18.39 -10.42
N ALA A 169 27.17 19.14 -11.16
CA ALA A 169 25.73 18.89 -11.22
C ALA A 169 25.45 17.59 -11.97
N GLY A 170 24.40 16.88 -11.58
CA GLY A 170 24.01 15.64 -12.23
C GLY A 170 23.10 14.76 -11.40
N THR A 171 22.77 13.61 -11.99
CA THR A 171 22.04 12.54 -11.33
C THR A 171 23.03 11.48 -10.87
N TYR A 172 22.96 11.13 -9.59
CA TYR A 172 23.87 10.17 -8.97
C TYR A 172 23.10 9.00 -8.38
N ARG A 173 23.62 7.80 -8.57
CA ARG A 173 23.10 6.57 -8.00
C ARG A 173 23.99 6.16 -6.83
N VAL A 174 23.52 6.39 -5.61
CA VAL A 174 24.23 6.03 -4.39
C VAL A 174 23.89 4.58 -4.03
N SER A 175 24.90 3.75 -3.87
CA SER A 175 24.78 2.34 -3.51
C SER A 175 25.34 2.10 -2.12
N VAL A 176 24.51 1.57 -1.21
CA VAL A 176 24.88 1.27 0.18
C VAL A 176 24.82 -0.23 0.41
N SER A 177 25.96 -0.83 0.74
CA SER A 177 26.09 -2.27 0.99
C SER A 177 26.57 -2.52 2.42
N GLY A 178 26.07 -3.58 3.07
CA GLY A 178 26.33 -3.88 4.48
C GLY A 178 25.10 -3.65 5.36
N THR A 179 25.32 -3.43 6.64
CA THR A 179 24.25 -3.38 7.65
C THR A 179 23.76 -1.95 7.87
N VAL A 180 22.46 -1.73 7.64
CA VAL A 180 21.72 -0.49 7.94
C VAL A 180 20.42 -0.91 8.65
N PRO A 181 20.36 -0.82 9.98
CA PRO A 181 19.19 -1.29 10.73
C PRO A 181 18.00 -0.32 10.64
N SER A 182 18.22 0.94 10.25
CA SER A 182 17.16 1.93 10.16
C SER A 182 17.46 3.03 9.16
N LEU A 183 16.41 3.59 8.58
CA LEU A 183 16.46 4.83 7.82
C LEU A 183 15.70 5.93 8.58
N SER A 184 16.22 7.16 8.52
CA SER A 184 15.54 8.35 9.06
C SER A 184 16.10 9.63 8.43
N SER A 185 15.25 10.57 8.05
CA SER A 185 15.63 11.87 7.47
C SER A 185 15.42 13.06 8.42
N ILE A 186 15.02 12.85 9.69
CA ILE A 186 14.65 13.94 10.63
C ILE A 186 15.74 15.02 10.77
N LYS A 187 17.01 14.67 10.57
CA LYS A 187 18.15 15.57 10.72
C LYS A 187 18.78 16.01 9.40
N LEU A 188 18.17 15.66 8.27
CA LEU A 188 18.51 16.28 6.98
C LEU A 188 17.96 17.71 6.94
N THR A 189 18.68 18.60 6.26
CA THR A 189 18.12 19.91 5.92
C THR A 189 17.08 19.76 4.82
N ASP A 190 16.17 20.73 4.68
CA ASP A 190 15.15 20.72 3.62
C ASP A 190 15.80 20.60 2.23
N ASP A 191 16.89 21.33 1.97
CA ASP A 191 17.66 21.20 0.73
C ASP A 191 18.22 19.79 0.54
N GLN A 192 18.73 19.13 1.58
CA GLN A 192 19.26 17.76 1.47
C GLN A 192 18.14 16.77 1.16
N ALA A 193 16.99 16.91 1.81
CA ALA A 193 15.83 16.06 1.57
C ALA A 193 15.29 16.20 0.13
N LEU A 194 15.31 17.42 -0.45
CA LEU A 194 14.88 17.68 -1.84
C LEU A 194 15.78 17.05 -2.91
N ARG A 195 16.98 16.62 -2.55
CA ARG A 195 17.91 15.94 -3.48
C ARG A 195 17.60 14.46 -3.64
N LEU A 196 16.88 13.84 -2.70
CA LEU A 196 16.45 12.44 -2.78
C LEU A 196 15.27 12.33 -3.75
N LYS A 197 15.52 11.78 -4.95
CA LYS A 197 14.53 11.69 -6.03
C LYS A 197 13.88 10.32 -6.15
N ALA A 198 14.56 9.25 -5.78
CA ALA A 198 13.98 7.92 -5.79
C ALA A 198 14.70 6.96 -4.85
N VAL A 199 13.97 5.96 -4.37
CA VAL A 199 14.55 4.68 -3.99
C VAL A 199 14.50 3.80 -5.24
N GLU A 200 15.60 3.12 -5.57
CA GLU A 200 15.68 2.25 -6.75
C GLU A 200 15.88 0.78 -6.38
N ALA A 201 16.37 0.49 -5.17
CA ALA A 201 16.36 -0.85 -4.57
C ALA A 201 16.46 -0.73 -3.05
N TRP A 202 15.75 -1.56 -2.30
CA TRP A 202 15.80 -1.56 -0.83
C TRP A 202 17.00 -2.34 -0.25
N GLY A 203 17.45 -3.37 -0.98
CA GLY A 203 18.61 -4.19 -0.61
C GLY A 203 18.40 -5.10 0.59
N ALA A 204 19.42 -5.89 0.91
CA ALA A 204 19.45 -6.81 2.05
C ALA A 204 20.28 -6.23 3.19
N THR A 205 19.92 -5.02 3.64
CA THR A 205 20.70 -4.25 4.62
C THR A 205 20.36 -4.56 6.09
N GLY A 206 19.35 -5.39 6.33
CA GLY A 206 18.93 -5.78 7.68
C GLY A 206 18.05 -4.74 8.38
N LEU A 207 17.20 -4.03 7.64
CA LEU A 207 16.27 -3.03 8.16
C LEU A 207 15.36 -3.60 9.25
N GLU A 208 15.20 -2.84 10.33
CA GLU A 208 14.33 -3.12 11.48
C GLU A 208 13.32 -1.98 11.72
N LYS A 209 13.64 -0.76 11.28
CA LYS A 209 12.80 0.43 11.46
C LYS A 209 12.88 1.40 10.28
N MET A 210 11.72 1.79 9.77
CA MET A 210 11.56 2.79 8.71
C MET A 210 10.95 4.10 9.23
N GLN A 211 11.02 4.33 10.54
CA GLN A 211 10.43 5.51 11.16
C GLN A 211 11.09 6.78 10.62
N TYR A 212 10.31 7.64 9.97
CA TYR A 212 10.78 8.86 9.30
C TYR A 212 11.80 8.63 8.18
N ALA A 213 11.85 7.46 7.53
CA ALA A 213 12.88 7.11 6.55
C ALA A 213 13.13 8.20 5.47
N PHE A 214 12.07 8.73 4.89
CA PHE A 214 12.06 9.79 3.88
C PHE A 214 11.09 10.93 4.26
N TYR A 215 10.95 11.19 5.56
CA TYR A 215 10.15 12.31 6.05
C TYR A 215 10.59 13.64 5.41
N ARG A 216 9.63 14.38 4.85
CA ARG A 216 9.82 15.66 4.14
C ARG A 216 10.77 15.58 2.94
N CYS A 217 11.00 14.39 2.39
CA CYS A 217 11.63 14.24 1.08
C CYS A 217 10.62 14.58 -0.02
N ALA A 218 10.19 15.85 -0.09
CA ALA A 218 9.10 16.31 -0.95
C ALA A 218 9.34 16.09 -2.46
N ALA A 219 10.60 15.86 -2.86
CA ALA A 219 10.99 15.56 -4.23
C ALA A 219 11.17 14.05 -4.53
N LEU A 220 10.84 13.16 -3.58
CA LEU A 220 10.91 11.72 -3.80
C LEU A 220 9.77 11.29 -4.74
N GLU A 221 10.11 10.88 -5.95
CA GLU A 221 9.14 10.63 -7.02
C GLU A 221 8.63 9.18 -7.07
N SER A 222 9.48 8.23 -6.68
CA SER A 222 9.22 6.80 -6.83
C SER A 222 9.92 5.95 -5.77
N ILE A 223 9.26 4.87 -5.39
CA ILE A 223 9.79 3.78 -4.57
C ILE A 223 9.53 2.44 -5.27
N PRO A 224 10.42 1.44 -5.14
CA PRO A 224 10.25 0.16 -5.80
C PRO A 224 9.53 -0.83 -4.87
N SER A 225 9.04 -1.92 -5.46
CA SER A 225 8.69 -3.13 -4.71
C SER A 225 9.87 -3.60 -3.83
N PRO A 226 9.63 -4.31 -2.71
CA PRO A 226 10.68 -4.80 -1.80
C PRO A 226 11.74 -5.68 -2.50
N GLY A 227 11.37 -6.33 -3.61
CA GLY A 227 12.23 -7.26 -4.33
C GLY A 227 12.41 -8.59 -3.58
N PRO A 228 13.23 -9.51 -4.10
CA PRO A 228 13.35 -10.87 -3.58
C PRO A 228 14.09 -10.98 -2.25
N GLU A 229 14.66 -9.88 -1.74
CA GLU A 229 15.45 -9.86 -0.50
C GLU A 229 14.59 -9.85 0.77
N ALA A 230 13.29 -9.62 0.64
CA ALA A 230 12.39 -9.37 1.77
C ALA A 230 12.98 -8.34 2.78
N PRO A 231 13.38 -7.15 2.31
CA PRO A 231 14.07 -6.11 3.10
C PRO A 231 13.35 -5.74 4.39
N PHE A 232 12.03 -5.94 4.43
CA PHE A 232 11.15 -5.48 5.49
C PHE A 232 10.67 -6.59 6.43
N ALA A 233 11.17 -7.83 6.29
CA ALA A 233 10.71 -8.97 7.09
C ALA A 233 10.84 -8.76 8.62
N ARG A 234 11.78 -7.91 9.05
CA ARG A 234 12.05 -7.56 10.46
C ARG A 234 11.61 -6.13 10.82
N VAL A 235 10.96 -5.42 9.89
CA VAL A 235 10.58 -4.03 10.11
C VAL A 235 9.34 -3.95 10.97
N THR A 236 9.47 -3.26 12.09
CA THR A 236 8.39 -3.12 13.09
C THR A 236 7.53 -1.88 12.88
N THR A 237 8.02 -0.89 12.14
CA THR A 237 7.32 0.39 11.91
C THR A 237 7.75 1.08 10.61
N PHE A 238 6.76 1.65 9.91
CA PHE A 238 6.91 2.64 8.84
C PHE A 238 6.29 3.99 9.24
N SER A 239 6.16 4.26 10.54
CA SER A 239 5.53 5.50 10.97
C SER A 239 6.26 6.70 10.38
N LYS A 240 5.53 7.55 9.66
CA LYS A 240 6.04 8.73 8.94
C LYS A 240 7.13 8.44 7.90
N ALA A 241 7.23 7.21 7.39
CA ALA A 241 8.29 6.82 6.46
C ALA A 241 8.30 7.68 5.19
N PHE A 242 7.14 8.04 4.65
CA PHE A 242 6.97 8.87 3.45
C PHE A 242 6.08 10.09 3.72
N ASP A 243 6.02 10.55 4.96
CA ASP A 243 5.25 11.73 5.36
C ASP A 243 5.85 13.01 4.72
N SER A 244 5.03 13.80 4.01
CA SER A 244 5.40 14.93 3.15
C SER A 244 6.37 14.54 2.01
N CYS A 245 6.08 13.43 1.32
CA CYS A 245 6.69 13.07 0.04
C CYS A 245 5.79 13.54 -1.13
N ASP A 246 5.66 14.86 -1.28
CA ASP A 246 4.68 15.50 -2.18
C ASP A 246 4.77 15.03 -3.64
N ALA A 247 5.96 14.65 -4.12
CA ALA A 247 6.19 14.18 -5.49
C ALA A 247 5.94 12.67 -5.70
N LEU A 248 5.65 11.90 -4.66
CA LEU A 248 5.51 10.44 -4.76
C LEU A 248 4.22 10.09 -5.52
N ARG A 249 4.37 9.49 -6.70
CA ARG A 249 3.24 9.30 -7.64
C ARG A 249 2.49 7.98 -7.44
N GLU A 250 3.19 6.95 -7.02
CA GLU A 250 2.70 5.57 -6.97
C GLU A 250 3.26 4.84 -5.75
N ILE A 251 2.46 3.92 -5.22
CA ILE A 251 2.86 2.96 -4.19
C ILE A 251 2.84 1.57 -4.83
N PRO A 252 3.93 0.78 -4.72
CA PRO A 252 3.90 -0.62 -5.13
C PRO A 252 2.87 -1.40 -4.31
N ALA A 253 2.01 -2.17 -4.99
CA ALA A 253 0.96 -2.96 -4.33
C ALA A 253 1.51 -3.98 -3.32
N ASP A 254 2.73 -4.46 -3.55
CA ASP A 254 3.43 -5.44 -2.74
C ASP A 254 4.43 -4.81 -1.76
N LEU A 255 4.37 -3.49 -1.52
CA LEU A 255 5.36 -2.78 -0.69
C LEU A 255 5.55 -3.42 0.69
N PHE A 256 4.47 -3.90 1.31
CA PHE A 256 4.48 -4.52 2.62
C PHE A 256 4.44 -6.06 2.59
N ALA A 257 4.70 -6.68 1.44
CA ALA A 257 4.72 -8.13 1.34
C ALA A 257 5.75 -8.75 2.29
N GLY A 258 5.31 -9.69 3.12
CA GLY A 258 6.16 -10.36 4.11
C GLY A 258 6.53 -9.54 5.36
N CYS A 259 5.93 -8.37 5.58
CA CYS A 259 6.14 -7.52 6.77
C CYS A 259 5.46 -8.08 8.04
N THR A 260 5.79 -9.30 8.46
CA THR A 260 5.05 -9.99 9.55
C THR A 260 5.24 -9.40 10.95
N GLU A 261 6.29 -8.61 11.17
CA GLU A 261 6.59 -7.94 12.45
C GLU A 261 6.04 -6.50 12.54
N LEU A 262 5.38 -6.02 11.48
CA LEU A 262 4.91 -4.64 11.37
C LEU A 262 3.73 -4.36 12.30
N THR A 263 3.87 -3.33 13.14
CA THR A 263 2.85 -2.94 14.14
C THR A 263 2.35 -1.50 13.98
N ASP A 264 3.10 -0.63 13.29
CA ASP A 264 2.81 0.81 13.22
C ASP A 264 3.06 1.39 11.82
N LEU A 265 1.96 1.83 11.20
CA LEU A 265 1.88 2.51 9.89
C LEU A 265 1.43 3.98 10.02
N SER A 266 1.44 4.55 11.23
CA SER A 266 0.88 5.89 11.47
C SER A 266 1.56 6.94 10.58
N SER A 267 0.76 7.70 9.85
CA SER A 267 1.22 8.72 8.88
C SER A 267 2.19 8.22 7.81
N CYS A 268 2.17 6.93 7.43
CA CYS A 268 3.15 6.37 6.49
C CYS A 268 3.23 7.16 5.16
N PHE A 269 2.08 7.55 4.59
CA PHE A 269 1.95 8.31 3.35
C PHE A 269 1.15 9.61 3.57
N ASN A 270 1.35 10.25 4.71
CA ASN A 270 0.71 11.55 4.98
C ASN A 270 1.27 12.63 4.03
N ASP A 271 0.43 13.54 3.54
CA ASP A 271 0.83 14.70 2.71
C ASP A 271 1.58 14.29 1.42
N CYS A 272 1.16 13.19 0.78
CA CYS A 272 1.66 12.75 -0.53
C CYS A 272 0.78 13.30 -1.66
N ASP A 273 0.89 14.59 -1.95
CA ASP A 273 -0.04 15.30 -2.84
C ASP A 273 -0.08 14.81 -4.30
N ALA A 274 1.00 14.22 -4.82
CA ALA A 274 1.01 13.64 -6.17
C ALA A 274 0.34 12.26 -6.27
N LEU A 275 0.02 11.61 -5.14
CA LEU A 275 -0.60 10.28 -5.13
C LEU A 275 -2.08 10.37 -5.53
N LYS A 276 -2.44 9.72 -6.65
CA LYS A 276 -3.81 9.76 -7.18
C LYS A 276 -4.70 8.59 -6.77
N SER A 277 -4.10 7.45 -6.45
CA SER A 277 -4.80 6.22 -6.09
C SER A 277 -3.94 5.36 -5.16
N ILE A 278 -4.60 4.55 -4.35
CA ILE A 278 -3.95 3.53 -3.51
C ILE A 278 -4.09 2.19 -4.23
N PRO A 279 -3.01 1.39 -4.36
CA PRO A 279 -3.10 0.07 -4.97
C PRO A 279 -3.96 -0.89 -4.13
N GLU A 280 -4.67 -1.79 -4.80
CA GLU A 280 -5.30 -2.95 -4.15
C GLU A 280 -4.25 -3.82 -3.45
N HIS A 281 -4.66 -4.58 -2.43
CA HIS A 281 -3.82 -5.54 -1.70
C HIS A 281 -2.64 -4.96 -0.89
N LEU A 282 -2.47 -3.63 -0.85
CA LEU A 282 -1.34 -2.98 -0.18
C LEU A 282 -1.10 -3.46 1.26
N LEU A 283 -2.17 -3.70 2.02
CA LEU A 283 -2.11 -4.02 3.45
C LEU A 283 -2.47 -5.48 3.76
N ASP A 284 -2.57 -6.37 2.76
CA ASP A 284 -3.06 -7.74 2.96
C ASP A 284 -2.18 -8.56 3.93
N ASP A 285 -0.87 -8.29 3.95
CA ASP A 285 0.10 -8.96 4.84
C ASP A 285 0.25 -8.26 6.21
N CYS A 286 -0.37 -7.09 6.40
CA CYS A 286 -0.23 -6.23 7.59
C CYS A 286 -1.07 -6.69 8.79
N THR A 287 -1.13 -8.01 9.05
CA THR A 287 -1.96 -8.64 10.09
C THR A 287 -1.54 -8.29 11.54
N GLY A 288 -0.31 -7.79 11.70
CA GLY A 288 0.25 -7.35 12.97
C GLY A 288 -0.08 -5.91 13.37
N VAL A 289 -0.61 -5.10 12.45
CA VAL A 289 -0.73 -3.64 12.63
C VAL A 289 -1.73 -3.28 13.72
N GLU A 290 -1.28 -2.45 14.67
CA GLU A 290 -2.07 -1.92 15.78
C GLU A 290 -2.34 -0.41 15.63
N LYS A 291 -1.49 0.30 14.88
CA LYS A 291 -1.59 1.75 14.67
C LYS A 291 -1.53 2.11 13.18
N LEU A 292 -2.51 2.91 12.74
CA LEU A 292 -2.76 3.24 11.34
C LEU A 292 -3.17 4.72 11.16
N SER A 293 -3.24 5.51 12.24
CA SER A 293 -3.81 6.85 12.16
C SER A 293 -3.08 7.73 11.14
N SER A 294 -3.85 8.52 10.39
CA SER A 294 -3.33 9.44 9.36
C SER A 294 -2.55 8.80 8.21
N ILE A 295 -2.65 7.49 7.96
CA ILE A 295 -1.83 6.80 6.94
C ILE A 295 -1.84 7.48 5.57
N PHE A 296 -2.96 8.04 5.11
CA PHE A 296 -3.11 8.77 3.84
C PHE A 296 -3.71 10.18 4.04
N ALA A 297 -3.55 10.78 5.22
CA ALA A 297 -4.08 12.13 5.45
C ALA A 297 -3.34 13.15 4.57
N TYR A 298 -4.03 14.22 4.21
CA TYR A 298 -3.54 15.33 3.39
C TYR A 298 -3.01 14.92 2.00
N CYS A 299 -3.38 13.75 1.48
CA CYS A 299 -3.10 13.40 0.08
C CYS A 299 -4.11 14.12 -0.82
N ARG A 300 -3.89 15.41 -1.11
CA ARG A 300 -4.91 16.24 -1.79
C ARG A 300 -5.20 15.82 -3.22
N GLY A 301 -4.26 15.12 -3.88
CA GLY A 301 -4.42 14.53 -5.20
C GLY A 301 -5.15 13.19 -5.25
N LEU A 302 -5.46 12.57 -4.10
CA LEU A 302 -6.06 11.24 -4.04
C LEU A 302 -7.52 11.28 -4.53
N GLU A 303 -7.82 10.58 -5.63
CA GLU A 303 -9.15 10.65 -6.28
C GLU A 303 -10.08 9.50 -5.86
N SER A 304 -9.52 8.33 -5.53
CA SER A 304 -10.26 7.11 -5.16
C SER A 304 -9.43 6.17 -4.27
N VAL A 305 -10.11 5.26 -3.57
CA VAL A 305 -9.50 4.25 -2.69
C VAL A 305 -10.10 2.86 -2.96
N PRO A 306 -9.31 1.78 -2.84
CA PRO A 306 -9.78 0.42 -3.09
C PRO A 306 -10.66 -0.11 -1.95
N GLY A 307 -11.53 -1.07 -2.29
CA GLY A 307 -12.32 -1.81 -1.30
C GLY A 307 -11.41 -2.67 -0.41
N ARG A 308 -11.89 -3.01 0.79
CA ARG A 308 -11.21 -3.92 1.72
C ARG A 308 -9.77 -3.54 2.09
N LEU A 309 -9.36 -2.29 1.89
CA LEU A 309 -8.00 -1.81 2.13
C LEU A 309 -7.48 -2.15 3.53
N PHE A 310 -8.36 -2.18 4.54
CA PHE A 310 -7.99 -2.42 5.94
C PHE A 310 -8.37 -3.81 6.46
N ALA A 311 -8.71 -4.76 5.57
CA ALA A 311 -9.27 -6.06 5.98
C ALA A 311 -8.34 -6.94 6.83
N ALA A 312 -7.02 -6.80 6.67
CA ALA A 312 -6.03 -7.50 7.48
C ALA A 312 -5.75 -6.79 8.83
N CYS A 313 -6.13 -5.51 8.98
CA CYS A 313 -5.79 -4.68 10.14
C CYS A 313 -6.76 -4.87 11.33
N SER A 314 -7.08 -6.12 11.66
CA SER A 314 -8.14 -6.48 12.63
C SER A 314 -7.86 -6.07 14.09
N LYS A 315 -6.65 -5.61 14.41
CA LYS A 315 -6.24 -5.15 15.75
C LYS A 315 -6.36 -3.64 15.94
N VAL A 316 -6.58 -2.87 14.86
CA VAL A 316 -6.64 -1.41 14.92
C VAL A 316 -7.90 -0.96 15.64
N THR A 317 -7.73 -0.17 16.70
CA THR A 317 -8.83 0.36 17.52
C THR A 317 -9.17 1.82 17.20
N ASP A 318 -8.26 2.55 16.56
CA ASP A 318 -8.39 3.96 16.17
C ASP A 318 -8.20 4.10 14.65
N LEU A 319 -9.29 4.40 13.95
CA LEU A 319 -9.33 4.70 12.51
C LEU A 319 -9.42 6.22 12.28
N GLY A 320 -8.70 6.96 13.10
CA GLY A 320 -8.60 8.40 13.04
C GLY A 320 -7.77 8.88 11.85
N TYR A 321 -8.25 9.96 11.24
CA TYR A 321 -7.55 10.81 10.28
C TYR A 321 -7.12 10.13 8.99
N LEU A 322 -7.60 8.92 8.67
CA LEU A 322 -7.04 8.09 7.59
C LEU A 322 -6.96 8.81 6.23
N PHE A 323 -7.95 9.63 5.91
CA PHE A 323 -8.08 10.39 4.65
C PHE A 323 -8.47 11.87 4.92
N THR A 324 -8.09 12.43 6.07
CA THR A 324 -8.36 13.86 6.35
C THR A 324 -7.78 14.73 5.24
N ALA A 325 -8.54 15.71 4.75
CA ALA A 325 -8.14 16.67 3.73
C ALA A 325 -7.64 16.03 2.41
N CYS A 326 -8.17 14.86 2.05
CA CYS A 326 -8.06 14.33 0.69
C CYS A 326 -9.08 15.05 -0.21
N GLU A 327 -8.78 16.30 -0.55
CA GLU A 327 -9.69 17.25 -1.20
C GLU A 327 -10.24 16.73 -2.54
N SER A 328 -9.48 15.91 -3.27
CA SER A 328 -9.88 15.33 -4.56
C SER A 328 -10.64 14.00 -4.45
N LEU A 329 -10.82 13.42 -3.25
CA LEU A 329 -11.40 12.08 -3.06
C LEU A 329 -12.91 12.11 -3.36
N ARG A 330 -13.33 11.48 -4.48
CA ARG A 330 -14.71 11.59 -4.98
C ARG A 330 -15.63 10.49 -4.51
N THR A 331 -15.10 9.28 -4.38
CA THR A 331 -15.85 8.06 -4.08
C THR A 331 -15.07 7.17 -3.13
N ILE A 332 -15.81 6.51 -2.23
CA ILE A 332 -15.30 5.48 -1.34
C ILE A 332 -16.16 4.22 -1.46
N PRO A 333 -15.56 3.01 -1.39
CA PRO A 333 -16.29 1.76 -1.49
C PRO A 333 -16.99 1.40 -0.17
N ALA A 334 -18.11 0.66 -0.26
CA ALA A 334 -18.90 0.26 0.91
C ALA A 334 -18.14 -0.67 1.86
N ASP A 335 -17.23 -1.49 1.32
CA ASP A 335 -16.42 -2.47 2.04
C ASP A 335 -15.03 -1.96 2.42
N LEU A 336 -14.81 -0.63 2.42
CA LEU A 336 -13.53 -0.01 2.78
C LEU A 336 -13.01 -0.46 4.16
N PHE A 337 -13.91 -0.53 5.14
CA PHE A 337 -13.61 -0.92 6.53
C PHE A 337 -13.98 -2.37 6.87
N ALA A 338 -14.22 -3.20 5.85
CA ALA A 338 -14.49 -4.61 6.07
C ALA A 338 -13.37 -5.25 6.91
N GLY A 339 -13.71 -6.03 7.95
CA GLY A 339 -12.74 -6.68 8.84
C GLY A 339 -12.19 -5.81 9.99
N CYS A 340 -12.50 -4.52 10.06
CA CYS A 340 -12.06 -3.64 11.16
C CYS A 340 -12.94 -3.76 12.43
N SER A 341 -13.19 -5.00 12.91
CA SER A 341 -14.13 -5.27 14.00
C SER A 341 -13.67 -4.77 15.38
N ALA A 342 -12.38 -4.49 15.56
CA ALA A 342 -11.83 -3.93 16.80
C ALA A 342 -11.92 -2.39 16.88
N ALA A 343 -12.34 -1.72 15.81
CA ALA A 343 -12.40 -0.27 15.77
C ALA A 343 -13.38 0.28 16.80
N THR A 344 -12.91 1.24 17.61
CA THR A 344 -13.70 1.93 18.63
C THR A 344 -13.95 3.39 18.28
N THR A 345 -13.11 3.97 17.43
CA THR A 345 -13.11 5.41 17.13
C THR A 345 -12.88 5.67 15.64
N PHE A 346 -13.73 6.50 15.06
CA PHE A 346 -13.51 7.22 13.81
C PHE A 346 -13.44 8.72 14.13
N MET A 347 -12.24 9.30 14.02
CA MET A 347 -12.02 10.73 14.23
C MET A 347 -11.51 11.36 12.93
N GLN A 348 -12.20 12.36 12.39
CA GLN A 348 -11.75 13.11 11.20
C GLN A 348 -11.41 12.26 9.96
N CYS A 349 -11.89 11.01 9.89
CA CYS A 349 -11.47 10.04 8.88
C CYS A 349 -11.57 10.55 7.44
N PHE A 350 -12.62 11.31 7.11
CA PHE A 350 -12.85 11.95 5.81
C PHE A 350 -13.07 13.47 5.96
N SER A 351 -12.63 14.06 7.07
CA SER A 351 -12.81 15.51 7.31
C SER A 351 -12.08 16.29 6.22
N GLY A 352 -12.74 17.25 5.55
CA GLY A 352 -12.15 18.04 4.48
C GLY A 352 -12.03 17.31 3.13
N CYS A 353 -12.67 16.15 2.95
CA CYS A 353 -12.82 15.54 1.63
C CYS A 353 -13.89 16.30 0.82
N GLU A 354 -13.55 17.50 0.35
CA GLU A 354 -14.49 18.44 -0.23
C GLU A 354 -15.18 17.91 -1.50
N ALA A 355 -14.51 17.03 -2.28
CA ALA A 355 -15.07 16.42 -3.48
C ALA A 355 -15.90 15.13 -3.23
N LEU A 356 -15.99 14.63 -1.99
CA LEU A 356 -16.68 13.38 -1.68
C LEU A 356 -18.19 13.54 -1.89
N GLY A 357 -18.71 12.92 -2.96
CA GLY A 357 -20.08 13.16 -3.41
C GLY A 357 -21.15 12.30 -2.71
N ALA A 358 -20.76 11.14 -2.17
CA ALA A 358 -21.69 10.23 -1.51
C ALA A 358 -21.00 9.39 -0.43
N ILE A 359 -21.79 9.02 0.58
CA ILE A 359 -21.43 7.99 1.56
C ILE A 359 -22.11 6.69 1.13
N PRO A 360 -21.38 5.59 0.89
CA PRO A 360 -21.99 4.32 0.56
C PRO A 360 -22.77 3.77 1.76
N ALA A 361 -23.90 3.12 1.50
CA ALA A 361 -24.65 2.40 2.53
C ALA A 361 -23.78 1.28 3.11
N GLY A 362 -23.87 1.07 4.43
CA GLY A 362 -23.14 0.01 5.13
C GLY A 362 -21.65 0.28 5.35
N LEU A 363 -21.14 1.49 5.05
CA LEU A 363 -19.70 1.83 5.17
C LEU A 363 -19.05 1.39 6.48
N PHE A 364 -19.79 1.42 7.59
CA PHE A 364 -19.28 1.12 8.93
C PHE A 364 -19.82 -0.21 9.50
N ASP A 365 -20.57 -1.01 8.74
CA ASP A 365 -21.35 -2.13 9.30
C ASP A 365 -20.52 -3.21 10.01
N ASP A 366 -19.27 -3.41 9.56
CA ASP A 366 -18.32 -4.36 10.16
C ASP A 366 -17.62 -3.82 11.42
N CYS A 367 -17.68 -2.52 11.68
CA CYS A 367 -17.04 -1.84 12.81
C CYS A 367 -17.96 -1.79 14.05
N THR A 368 -18.49 -2.94 14.46
CA THR A 368 -19.58 -3.03 15.47
C THR A 368 -19.22 -2.54 16.88
N GLN A 369 -17.94 -2.30 17.17
CA GLN A 369 -17.43 -1.84 18.46
C GLN A 369 -17.27 -0.31 18.56
N VAL A 370 -17.63 0.46 17.53
CA VAL A 370 -17.42 1.91 17.54
C VAL A 370 -18.27 2.61 18.60
N GLU A 371 -17.60 3.42 19.40
CA GLU A 371 -18.18 4.30 20.41
C GLU A 371 -18.17 5.78 19.96
N VAL A 372 -17.22 6.16 19.10
CA VAL A 372 -16.96 7.57 18.74
C VAL A 372 -16.92 7.78 17.23
N PHE A 373 -17.83 8.59 16.73
CA PHE A 373 -17.83 9.17 15.38
C PHE A 373 -17.63 10.69 15.48
N GLN A 374 -16.39 11.16 15.56
CA GLN A 374 -16.10 12.60 15.75
C GLN A 374 -15.56 13.23 14.46
N SER A 375 -16.22 14.28 13.96
CA SER A 375 -15.78 15.04 12.77
C SER A 375 -15.56 14.19 11.50
N VAL A 376 -16.20 13.01 11.40
CA VAL A 376 -15.87 12.00 10.38
C VAL A 376 -15.96 12.55 8.96
N PHE A 377 -17.02 13.31 8.66
CA PHE A 377 -17.27 13.93 7.36
C PHE A 377 -17.31 15.46 7.47
N MET A 378 -16.68 16.06 8.48
CA MET A 378 -16.67 17.52 8.63
C MET A 378 -16.11 18.18 7.36
N ASP A 379 -16.69 19.30 6.92
CA ASP A 379 -16.30 20.01 5.67
C ASP A 379 -16.42 19.18 4.36
N CYS A 380 -17.17 18.07 4.34
CA CYS A 380 -17.48 17.35 3.09
C CYS A 380 -18.60 18.07 2.32
N VAL A 381 -18.28 19.21 1.71
CA VAL A 381 -19.25 20.13 1.11
C VAL A 381 -20.00 19.57 -0.12
N ALA A 382 -19.45 18.57 -0.81
CA ALA A 382 -20.11 17.94 -1.96
C ALA A 382 -21.20 16.92 -1.59
N LEU A 383 -21.27 16.48 -0.32
CA LEU A 383 -22.29 15.52 0.12
C LEU A 383 -23.69 16.11 0.01
N LYS A 384 -24.60 15.38 -0.64
CA LYS A 384 -26.01 15.79 -0.83
C LYS A 384 -26.98 15.13 0.13
N SER A 385 -26.68 13.91 0.58
CA SER A 385 -27.55 13.13 1.46
C SER A 385 -26.74 12.14 2.28
N ILE A 386 -27.33 11.66 3.37
CA ILE A 386 -26.79 10.58 4.20
C ILE A 386 -27.59 9.30 3.91
N PRO A 387 -26.95 8.14 3.69
CA PRO A 387 -27.66 6.88 3.48
C PRO A 387 -28.46 6.48 4.73
N GLU A 388 -29.64 5.90 4.51
CA GLU A 388 -30.42 5.30 5.59
C GLU A 388 -29.62 4.17 6.27
N GLY A 389 -29.79 4.03 7.58
CA GLY A 389 -29.16 2.97 8.36
C GLY A 389 -27.64 3.11 8.57
N LEU A 390 -27.00 4.23 8.20
CA LEU A 390 -25.55 4.43 8.33
C LEU A 390 -24.98 4.08 9.72
N PHE A 391 -25.76 4.25 10.79
CA PHE A 391 -25.35 3.94 12.17
C PHE A 391 -26.13 2.79 12.82
N ASP A 392 -26.92 2.01 12.07
CA ASP A 392 -27.80 0.97 12.63
C ASP A 392 -27.05 -0.16 13.35
N LYS A 393 -25.82 -0.45 12.91
CA LYS A 393 -24.94 -1.45 13.52
C LYS A 393 -24.14 -0.95 14.72
N HIS A 394 -24.40 0.27 15.19
CA HIS A 394 -23.60 0.94 16.23
C HIS A 394 -24.42 1.32 17.47
N PRO A 395 -25.07 0.35 18.16
CA PRO A 395 -25.82 0.63 19.38
C PRO A 395 -24.94 1.10 20.55
N ASN A 396 -23.62 0.88 20.47
CA ASN A 396 -22.64 1.32 21.45
C ASN A 396 -22.14 2.75 21.22
N ALA A 397 -22.49 3.40 20.11
CA ALA A 397 -22.03 4.75 19.81
C ALA A 397 -22.53 5.76 20.86
N VAL A 398 -21.59 6.48 21.47
CA VAL A 398 -21.85 7.50 22.50
C VAL A 398 -21.65 8.92 22.01
N LYS A 399 -20.85 9.14 20.96
CA LYS A 399 -20.42 10.46 20.51
C LYS A 399 -20.47 10.64 18.98
N PHE A 400 -21.14 11.70 18.55
CA PHE A 400 -21.33 12.15 17.16
C PHE A 400 -20.94 13.63 16.99
N ASN A 401 -19.98 14.12 17.77
CA ASN A 401 -19.62 15.53 17.73
C ASN A 401 -19.05 15.89 16.36
N PHE A 402 -19.58 16.96 15.75
CA PHE A 402 -19.14 17.49 14.45
C PHE A 402 -19.20 16.52 13.26
N THR A 403 -19.84 15.35 13.38
CA THR A 403 -19.75 14.27 12.37
C THR A 403 -20.02 14.74 10.94
N PHE A 404 -20.97 15.65 10.75
CA PHE A 404 -21.35 16.27 9.48
C PHE A 404 -21.30 17.81 9.57
N ALA A 405 -20.46 18.36 10.46
CA ALA A 405 -20.31 19.81 10.57
C ALA A 405 -19.81 20.38 9.23
N ASP A 406 -20.38 21.50 8.83
CA ASP A 406 -20.05 22.29 7.64
C ASP A 406 -20.20 21.53 6.31
N CYS A 407 -20.97 20.42 6.32
CA CYS A 407 -21.49 19.77 5.12
C CYS A 407 -22.62 20.62 4.50
N THR A 408 -22.26 21.78 3.95
CA THR A 408 -23.21 22.79 3.47
C THR A 408 -24.13 22.29 2.34
N GLY A 409 -23.72 21.24 1.62
CA GLY A 409 -24.45 20.64 0.50
C GLY A 409 -25.55 19.64 0.87
N ILE A 410 -25.66 19.22 2.14
CA ILE A 410 -26.64 18.20 2.54
C ILE A 410 -28.05 18.76 2.44
N GLU A 411 -28.88 18.17 1.59
CA GLU A 411 -30.26 18.57 1.32
C GLU A 411 -31.27 17.80 2.18
N SER A 412 -30.93 16.57 2.59
CA SER A 412 -31.77 15.71 3.43
C SER A 412 -30.96 14.77 4.33
N VAL A 413 -31.45 14.57 5.56
CA VAL A 413 -30.94 13.58 6.52
C VAL A 413 -32.05 12.58 6.84
N PRO A 414 -31.81 11.25 6.81
CA PRO A 414 -32.79 10.26 7.23
C PRO A 414 -33.25 10.51 8.67
N VAL A 415 -34.55 10.57 8.89
CA VAL A 415 -35.10 10.81 10.24
C VAL A 415 -34.71 9.71 11.23
N SER A 416 -34.53 8.48 10.73
CA SER A 416 -34.17 7.26 11.46
C SER A 416 -32.66 7.13 11.76
N LEU A 417 -31.81 8.09 11.35
CA LEU A 417 -30.34 7.97 11.37
C LEU A 417 -29.75 7.54 12.72
N PHE A 418 -30.41 7.86 13.84
CA PHE A 418 -29.95 7.56 15.20
C PHE A 418 -30.87 6.61 15.98
N ASP A 419 -31.76 5.86 15.32
CA ASP A 419 -32.76 5.02 15.98
C ASP A 419 -32.16 3.90 16.83
N ASN A 420 -31.06 3.30 16.38
CA ASN A 420 -30.34 2.26 17.10
C ASN A 420 -29.27 2.82 18.05
N CYS A 421 -28.88 4.09 17.93
CA CYS A 421 -27.88 4.74 18.78
C CYS A 421 -28.50 5.28 20.09
N ARG A 422 -29.08 4.38 20.89
CA ARG A 422 -29.80 4.73 22.15
C ARG A 422 -28.88 5.18 23.28
N LYS A 423 -27.58 4.86 23.20
CA LYS A 423 -26.53 5.29 24.15
C LYS A 423 -25.89 6.65 23.81
N ALA A 424 -26.24 7.23 22.66
CA ALA A 424 -25.64 8.46 22.18
C ALA A 424 -25.96 9.65 23.09
N THR A 425 -24.92 10.30 23.61
CA THR A 425 -25.07 11.45 24.51
C THR A 425 -24.43 12.72 23.97
N ALA A 426 -23.46 12.65 23.06
CA ALA A 426 -22.73 13.81 22.60
C ALA A 426 -23.03 14.10 21.12
N PHE A 427 -23.71 15.21 20.87
CA PHE A 427 -24.10 15.68 19.52
C PHE A 427 -23.63 17.11 19.24
N THR A 428 -22.57 17.56 19.92
CA THR A 428 -22.09 18.94 19.77
C THR A 428 -21.78 19.21 18.30
N GLN A 429 -22.53 20.17 17.73
CA GLN A 429 -22.33 20.66 16.37
C GLN A 429 -22.36 19.58 15.28
N THR A 430 -23.04 18.44 15.51
CA THR A 430 -23.11 17.30 14.56
C THR A 430 -23.48 17.72 13.14
N PHE A 431 -24.42 18.66 12.98
CA PHE A 431 -24.90 19.16 11.68
C PHE A 431 -24.69 20.68 11.55
N ARG A 432 -23.73 21.27 12.28
CA ARG A 432 -23.44 22.71 12.17
C ARG A 432 -23.33 23.11 10.71
N ALA A 433 -23.99 24.19 10.31
CA ALA A 433 -23.95 24.75 8.96
C ALA A 433 -24.32 23.78 7.81
N CYS A 434 -25.11 22.73 8.06
CA CYS A 434 -25.83 21.99 7.02
C CYS A 434 -26.98 22.86 6.44
N SER A 435 -26.62 23.95 5.76
CA SER A 435 -27.53 25.05 5.42
C SER A 435 -28.49 24.75 4.27
N ALA A 436 -28.17 23.79 3.40
CA ALA A 436 -29.07 23.33 2.34
C ALA A 436 -30.19 22.40 2.86
N TRP A 437 -30.09 21.89 4.08
CA TRP A 437 -30.97 20.85 4.59
C TRP A 437 -32.39 21.37 4.78
N GLN A 438 -33.34 20.69 4.13
CA GLN A 438 -34.78 20.88 4.29
C GLN A 438 -35.42 19.64 4.94
N GLY A 439 -36.51 19.83 5.67
CA GLY A 439 -37.28 18.75 6.27
C GLY A 439 -37.22 18.75 7.80
N GLU A 440 -37.46 17.61 8.41
CA GLU A 440 -37.59 17.47 9.87
C GLU A 440 -36.30 16.90 10.48
N SER A 441 -35.90 17.39 11.65
CA SER A 441 -34.71 16.86 12.35
C SER A 441 -34.89 15.37 12.75
N PRO A 442 -33.81 14.58 12.89
CA PRO A 442 -33.87 13.18 13.28
C PRO A 442 -34.66 12.92 14.56
N TYR A 443 -35.51 11.91 14.49
CA TYR A 443 -36.36 11.48 15.59
C TYR A 443 -36.45 9.96 15.63
N THR A 444 -36.75 9.45 16.81
CA THR A 444 -37.00 8.03 17.02
C THR A 444 -38.41 7.84 17.55
N LEU A 445 -39.12 6.83 17.05
CA LEU A 445 -40.45 6.48 17.58
C LEU A 445 -40.30 5.74 18.92
N VAL A 446 -40.96 6.27 19.96
CA VAL A 446 -41.11 5.66 21.28
C VAL A 446 -42.60 5.53 21.54
N ASP A 447 -43.11 4.29 21.51
CA ASP A 447 -44.55 3.98 21.65
C ASP A 447 -45.44 4.81 20.70
N GLY A 448 -45.00 4.96 19.44
CA GLY A 448 -45.69 5.74 18.41
C GLY A 448 -45.51 7.26 18.52
N THR A 449 -44.81 7.75 19.53
CA THR A 449 -44.48 9.18 19.71
C THR A 449 -43.14 9.50 19.06
N LYS A 450 -43.06 10.56 18.25
CA LYS A 450 -41.78 11.08 17.75
C LYS A 450 -40.99 11.71 18.90
N VAL A 451 -39.75 11.27 19.09
CA VAL A 451 -38.81 11.84 20.05
C VAL A 451 -37.56 12.30 19.31
N HIS A 452 -37.43 13.62 19.13
CA HIS A 452 -36.25 14.20 18.48
C HIS A 452 -35.02 14.13 19.39
N LEU A 453 -33.83 14.32 18.81
CA LEU A 453 -32.56 14.33 19.58
C LEU A 453 -32.61 15.27 20.80
N TYR A 454 -33.19 16.47 20.63
CA TYR A 454 -33.32 17.47 21.69
C TYR A 454 -34.39 17.15 22.76
N GLU A 455 -35.25 16.16 22.51
CA GLU A 455 -36.29 15.69 23.42
C GLU A 455 -35.90 14.44 24.21
N ARG A 456 -34.85 13.72 23.81
CA ARG A 456 -34.45 12.42 24.42
C ARG A 456 -34.27 12.46 25.93
N SER A 457 -33.88 13.61 26.51
CA SER A 457 -33.75 13.78 27.97
C SER A 457 -35.07 13.61 28.75
N LYS A 458 -36.22 13.69 28.08
CA LYS A 458 -37.55 13.46 28.66
C LYS A 458 -37.98 11.99 28.64
N TYR A 459 -37.21 11.10 28.01
CA TYR A 459 -37.54 9.69 27.79
C TYR A 459 -36.43 8.75 28.30
N PRO A 460 -36.10 8.77 29.61
CA PRO A 460 -34.98 8.01 30.17
C PRO A 460 -35.13 6.48 30.06
N ASP A 461 -36.35 5.97 29.94
CA ASP A 461 -36.60 4.53 29.77
C ASP A 461 -36.30 4.06 28.33
N ALA A 462 -36.35 4.97 27.36
CA ALA A 462 -36.13 4.67 25.94
C ALA A 462 -34.71 5.01 25.45
N PHE A 463 -33.95 5.79 26.23
CA PHE A 463 -32.58 6.20 25.93
C PHE A 463 -31.74 6.08 27.20
N GLU A 464 -30.73 5.21 27.21
CA GLU A 464 -29.94 4.87 28.41
C GLU A 464 -29.37 6.11 29.11
N LYS A 465 -29.01 7.14 28.33
CA LYS A 465 -28.56 8.43 28.84
C LYS A 465 -29.11 9.56 27.97
N ALA A 466 -29.47 10.66 28.63
CA ALA A 466 -29.81 11.90 27.96
C ALA A 466 -28.58 12.50 27.24
N PRO A 467 -28.79 13.30 26.18
CA PRO A 467 -27.73 14.13 25.63
C PRO A 467 -27.03 14.96 26.71
N SER A 468 -25.70 15.02 26.64
CA SER A 468 -24.83 15.71 27.59
C SER A 468 -25.21 17.19 27.70
N SER A 469 -25.06 17.76 28.90
CA SER A 469 -25.27 19.20 29.15
C SER A 469 -24.31 20.11 28.37
N SER A 470 -23.19 19.56 27.89
CA SER A 470 -22.23 20.23 27.02
C SER A 470 -22.61 20.21 25.53
N THR A 471 -23.63 19.44 25.14
CA THR A 471 -24.17 19.43 23.78
C THR A 471 -24.65 20.83 23.44
N ASN A 472 -24.11 21.39 22.36
CA ASN A 472 -24.48 22.70 21.86
C ASN A 472 -24.41 22.74 20.33
N GLY A 473 -25.23 23.60 19.74
CA GLY A 473 -25.20 23.93 18.32
C GLY A 473 -25.34 22.75 17.37
N THR A 474 -25.95 21.63 17.78
CA THR A 474 -26.16 20.44 16.93
C THR A 474 -26.69 20.80 15.55
N PHE A 475 -27.65 21.73 15.51
CA PHE A 475 -28.33 22.23 14.31
C PHE A 475 -28.03 23.72 14.07
N ARG A 476 -26.89 24.21 14.57
CA ARG A 476 -26.50 25.62 14.40
C ARG A 476 -26.45 25.95 12.91
N ALA A 477 -27.12 27.02 12.49
CA ALA A 477 -27.25 27.44 11.09
C ALA A 477 -27.99 26.45 10.15
N CYS A 478 -28.79 25.52 10.67
CA CYS A 478 -29.70 24.66 9.89
C CYS A 478 -31.11 25.28 9.78
N THR A 479 -31.21 26.51 9.30
CA THR A 479 -32.47 27.28 9.34
C THR A 479 -33.58 26.75 8.41
N GLY A 480 -33.28 25.78 7.53
CA GLY A 480 -34.26 25.12 6.65
C GLY A 480 -35.07 24.00 7.32
N LEU A 481 -34.77 23.66 8.58
CA LEU A 481 -35.52 22.63 9.32
C LEU A 481 -36.95 23.08 9.64
N ALA A 482 -37.92 22.20 9.38
CA ALA A 482 -39.34 22.42 9.66
C ALA A 482 -39.62 22.62 11.16
N ASP A 483 -38.79 22.07 12.03
CA ASP A 483 -38.86 22.21 13.49
C ASP A 483 -37.86 23.24 14.06
N TYR A 484 -37.19 24.04 13.20
CA TYR A 484 -36.17 25.00 13.63
C TYR A 484 -36.70 26.04 14.63
N GLU A 485 -37.83 26.68 14.33
CA GLU A 485 -38.41 27.73 15.19
C GLU A 485 -38.86 27.17 16.55
N LYS A 486 -39.46 25.96 16.57
CA LYS A 486 -39.81 25.25 17.81
C LYS A 486 -38.54 24.97 18.62
N MET A 487 -37.50 24.46 17.97
CA MET A 487 -36.23 24.16 18.62
C MET A 487 -35.54 25.43 19.14
N ALA A 488 -35.62 26.54 18.42
CA ALA A 488 -35.06 27.83 18.83
C ALA A 488 -35.76 28.40 20.06
N ALA A 489 -37.09 28.24 20.16
CA ALA A 489 -37.89 28.68 21.30
C ALA A 489 -37.67 27.79 22.54
N ASP A 490 -37.80 26.47 22.38
CA ASP A 490 -37.89 25.52 23.50
C ASP A 490 -36.52 24.92 23.89
N TYR A 491 -35.59 24.86 22.93
CA TYR A 491 -34.29 24.17 23.05
C TYR A 491 -33.13 25.01 22.48
N PRO A 492 -32.97 26.29 22.87
CA PRO A 492 -32.08 27.24 22.18
C PRO A 492 -30.61 26.80 22.10
N LYS A 493 -30.12 25.95 23.03
CA LYS A 493 -28.75 25.40 22.98
C LYS A 493 -28.48 24.51 21.76
N TRP A 494 -29.52 23.95 21.13
CA TRP A 494 -29.36 23.05 19.99
C TRP A 494 -29.18 23.79 18.66
N VAL A 495 -29.63 25.05 18.57
CA VAL A 495 -29.51 25.91 17.38
C VAL A 495 -28.52 27.07 17.53
N LYS A 496 -28.14 27.43 18.76
CA LYS A 496 -27.08 28.41 19.07
C LYS A 496 -25.71 27.75 19.05
#